data_AF-A0A6M1ZYK8-F1
#
_entry.id   AF-A0A6M1ZYK8-F1
#
_cell.length_a   1.000
_cell.length_b   1.000
_cell.length_c   1.000
_cell.angle_alpha   90.00
_cell.angle_beta   90.00
_cell.angle_gamma   90.00
#
_symmetry.space_group_name_H-M   'P 1'
#
loop_
_entity.id
_entity.type
_entity.pdbx_description
1 polymer ?
#
loop_
_entity_poly.entity_id
_entity_poly.type
_entity_poly.pdbx_seq_one_letter_code
_entity_poly.pdbx_strand_id
1 'polypeptide(L)'
;MAKREHYFYDKAILADRETEHVNKLLEKYKHEKVDEDLKKKIWEELQHEKHLGNISIPFKIVLRRDEYGKYPDTIEVILDTKL
;
A
#
# COMPACT_ATOMS: atom_id res chain seq x y z
N MET A 1 -4.79 23.31 -15.62
CA MET A 1 -5.39 22.36 -14.66
C MET A 1 -6.20 21.36 -15.47
N ALA A 2 -5.76 20.11 -15.55
CA ALA A 2 -6.53 19.05 -16.20
C ALA A 2 -6.37 17.79 -15.36
N LYS A 3 -7.36 17.51 -14.50
CA LYS A 3 -7.58 16.16 -13.95
C LYS A 3 -7.94 15.30 -15.16
N ARG A 4 -6.97 14.53 -15.66
CA ARG A 4 -7.25 13.47 -16.63
C ARG A 4 -7.57 12.23 -15.82
N GLU A 5 -8.84 12.08 -15.51
CA GLU A 5 -9.41 10.81 -15.04
C GLU A 5 -9.27 9.81 -16.20
N HIS A 6 -8.19 9.03 -16.17
CA HIS A 6 -7.94 7.94 -17.10
C HIS A 6 -8.76 6.73 -16.64
N TYR A 7 -9.98 6.61 -17.15
CA TYR A 7 -10.69 5.34 -17.17
C TYR A 7 -10.14 4.50 -18.34
N PHE A 8 -9.45 3.40 -18.05
CA PHE A 8 -9.10 2.39 -19.05
C PHE A 8 -9.41 0.98 -18.49
N TYR A 9 -10.38 0.31 -19.12
CA TYR A 9 -10.80 -1.10 -19.00
C TYR A 9 -11.16 -1.64 -17.60
N ASP A 10 -12.45 -1.64 -17.25
CA ASP A 10 -13.15 -2.52 -16.28
C ASP A 10 -12.52 -2.85 -14.90
N LYS A 11 -11.41 -2.21 -14.49
CA LYS A 11 -10.65 -2.55 -13.27
C LYS A 11 -10.31 -1.37 -12.37
N ALA A 12 -10.57 -0.12 -12.78
CA ALA A 12 -10.28 1.05 -11.96
C ALA A 12 -11.02 1.02 -10.60
N ILE A 13 -12.24 0.47 -10.56
CA ILE A 13 -13.04 0.37 -9.33
C ILE A 13 -12.45 -0.66 -8.35
N LEU A 14 -11.87 -1.76 -8.85
CA LEU A 14 -11.21 -2.76 -8.01
C LEU A 14 -9.93 -2.18 -7.40
N ALA A 15 -9.13 -1.49 -8.21
CA ALA A 15 -7.94 -0.81 -7.71
C ALA A 15 -8.26 0.26 -6.66
N ASP A 16 -9.32 1.05 -6.85
CA ASP A 16 -9.74 2.06 -5.87
C ASP A 16 -10.20 1.41 -4.55
N ARG A 17 -11.04 0.36 -4.63
CA ARG A 17 -11.50 -0.40 -3.44
C ARG A 17 -10.36 -1.11 -2.70
N GLU A 18 -9.45 -1.75 -3.43
CA GLU A 18 -8.27 -2.39 -2.86
C GLU A 18 -7.35 -1.34 -2.23
N THR A 19 -7.19 -0.17 -2.86
CA THR A 19 -6.41 0.94 -2.32
C THR A 19 -7.04 1.51 -1.05
N GLU A 20 -8.35 1.69 -1.01
CA GLU A 20 -9.07 2.10 0.22
C GLU A 20 -8.89 1.06 1.33
N HIS A 21 -8.99 -0.23 1.01
CA HIS A 21 -8.85 -1.31 1.98
C HIS A 21 -7.43 -1.39 2.54
N VAL A 22 -6.42 -1.28 1.67
CA VAL A 22 -5.00 -1.19 2.07
C VAL A 22 -4.75 0.06 2.91
N ASN A 23 -5.28 1.22 2.52
CA ASN A 23 -5.15 2.44 3.32
C ASN A 23 -5.76 2.27 4.72
N LYS A 24 -6.96 1.70 4.81
CA LYS A 24 -7.63 1.42 6.09
C LYS A 24 -6.84 0.43 6.95
N LEU A 25 -6.17 -0.54 6.33
CA LEU A 25 -5.28 -1.47 7.03
C LEU A 25 -4.03 -0.74 7.56
N LEU A 26 -3.43 0.11 6.72
CA LEU A 26 -2.26 0.92 7.07
C LEU A 26 -2.56 1.99 8.13
N GLU A 27 -3.78 2.50 8.21
CA GLU A 27 -4.19 3.46 9.25
C GLU A 27 -3.99 2.91 10.66
N LYS A 28 -4.15 1.59 10.87
CA LYS A 28 -3.88 0.94 12.15
C LYS A 28 -2.43 1.09 12.60
N TYR A 29 -1.52 1.19 11.63
CA TYR A 29 -0.07 1.23 11.82
C TYR A 29 0.51 2.65 11.77
N LYS A 30 -0.32 3.67 11.54
CA LYS A 30 0.10 5.08 11.37
C LYS A 30 0.84 5.66 12.59
N HIS A 31 0.65 5.08 13.76
CA HIS A 31 1.29 5.50 15.01
C HIS A 31 2.37 4.53 15.50
N GLU A 32 2.60 3.43 14.79
CA GLU A 32 3.66 2.49 15.14
C GLU A 32 5.04 3.00 14.68
N LYS A 33 6.08 2.49 15.34
CA LYS A 33 7.45 2.79 14.96
C LYS A 33 7.74 2.15 13.61
N VAL A 34 8.28 2.95 12.68
CA VAL A 34 8.63 2.45 11.35
C VAL A 34 9.95 1.69 11.41
N ASP A 35 9.84 0.37 11.51
CA ASP A 35 10.96 -0.56 11.53
C ASP A 35 10.68 -1.82 10.69
N GLU A 36 11.66 -2.71 10.62
CA GLU A 36 11.56 -3.94 9.81
C GLU A 36 10.52 -4.93 10.37
N ASP A 37 10.21 -4.90 11.67
CA ASP A 37 9.16 -5.71 12.28
C ASP A 37 7.79 -5.22 11.80
N LEU A 38 7.57 -3.90 11.82
CA LEU A 38 6.34 -3.30 11.31
C LEU A 38 6.14 -3.61 9.82
N LYS A 39 7.19 -3.46 9.01
CA LYS A 39 7.17 -3.81 7.59
C LYS A 39 6.79 -5.27 7.36
N LYS A 40 7.32 -6.19 8.18
CA LYS A 40 7.01 -7.62 8.08
C LYS A 40 5.55 -7.89 8.47
N LYS A 41 5.05 -7.30 9.54
CA LYS A 41 3.62 -7.39 9.94
C LYS A 41 2.67 -6.93 8.83
N ILE A 42 2.93 -5.76 8.26
CA ILE A 42 2.14 -5.22 7.15
C ILE A 42 2.20 -6.17 5.95
N TRP A 43 3.37 -6.74 5.66
CA TRP A 43 3.52 -7.72 4.58
C TRP A 43 2.70 -8.98 4.81
N GLU A 44 2.73 -9.54 6.02
CA GLU A 44 1.97 -10.74 6.38
C GLU A 44 0.46 -10.48 6.32
N GLU A 45 -0.03 -9.35 6.82
CA GLU A 45 -1.44 -8.94 6.71
C GLU A 45 -1.87 -8.78 5.24
N LEU A 46 -1.08 -8.09 4.41
CA LEU A 46 -1.41 -7.91 3.00
C LEU A 46 -1.37 -9.23 2.23
N GLN A 47 -0.46 -10.15 2.57
CA GLN A 47 -0.43 -11.50 1.99
C GLN A 47 -1.65 -12.31 2.42
N HIS A 48 -2.08 -12.19 3.67
CA HIS A 48 -3.29 -12.83 4.17
C HIS A 48 -4.54 -12.32 3.46
N GLU A 49 -4.70 -11.00 3.31
CA GLU A 49 -5.79 -10.40 2.54
C GLU A 49 -5.77 -10.83 1.06
N LYS A 50 -4.57 -11.00 0.49
CA LYS A 50 -4.40 -11.56 -0.85
C LYS A 50 -4.85 -13.01 -0.94
N HIS A 51 -4.51 -13.83 0.05
CA HIS A 51 -4.95 -15.22 0.14
C HIS A 51 -6.48 -15.33 0.31
N LEU A 52 -7.10 -14.40 1.02
CA LEU A 52 -8.56 -14.30 1.16
C LEU A 52 -9.26 -13.82 -0.12
N GLY A 53 -8.52 -13.29 -1.10
CA GLY A 53 -9.06 -12.74 -2.33
C GLY A 53 -9.53 -11.28 -2.24
N ASN A 54 -9.29 -10.61 -1.12
CA ASN A 54 -9.60 -9.19 -0.93
C ASN A 54 -8.63 -8.28 -1.70
N ILE A 55 -7.38 -8.72 -1.87
CA ILE A 55 -6.36 -8.06 -2.68
C ILE A 55 -5.94 -9.02 -3.80
N SER A 56 -6.16 -8.66 -5.06
CA SER A 56 -5.63 -9.38 -6.21
C SER A 56 -4.43 -8.69 -6.84
N ILE A 57 -4.29 -7.38 -6.62
CA ILE A 57 -3.22 -6.59 -7.22
C ILE A 57 -1.86 -6.97 -6.59
N PRO A 58 -0.80 -7.18 -7.39
CA PRO A 58 0.53 -7.37 -6.84
C PRO A 58 1.01 -6.10 -6.13
N PHE A 59 1.66 -6.26 -4.98
CA PHE A 59 2.11 -5.15 -4.17
C PHE A 59 3.56 -5.33 -3.72
N LYS A 60 4.22 -4.21 -3.46
CA LYS A 60 5.58 -4.13 -2.92
C LYS A 60 5.59 -3.20 -1.72
N ILE A 61 6.31 -3.58 -0.68
CA ILE A 61 6.47 -2.76 0.52
C ILE A 61 7.90 -2.27 0.57
N VAL A 62 8.07 -0.96 0.68
CA VAL A 62 9.36 -0.29 0.76
C VAL A 62 9.40 0.46 2.08
N LEU A 63 10.49 0.27 2.81
CA LEU A 63 10.77 1.06 3.99
C LEU A 63 11.75 2.15 3.58
N ARG A 64 11.31 3.40 3.61
CA ARG A 64 12.15 4.56 3.36
C ARG A 64 12.67 5.10 4.68
N ARG A 65 13.99 4.97 4.84
CA ARG A 65 14.74 5.65 5.89
C ARG A 65 15.36 6.90 5.28
N ASP A 66 15.16 8.03 5.93
CA ASP A 66 15.82 9.25 5.52
C ASP A 66 17.20 9.31 6.16
N GLU A 67 18.26 9.15 5.36
CA GLU A 67 19.65 9.15 5.84
C GLU A 67 20.07 10.51 6.42
N TYR A 68 19.35 11.57 6.09
CA TYR A 68 19.60 12.95 6.55
C TYR A 68 18.73 13.33 7.77
N GLY A 69 17.85 12.45 8.25
CA GLY A 69 16.94 12.71 9.37
C GLY A 69 15.96 13.87 9.15
N LYS A 70 15.78 14.29 7.89
CA LYS A 70 14.92 15.42 7.53
C LYS A 70 13.44 15.03 7.46
N TYR A 71 13.17 13.74 7.26
CA TYR A 71 11.83 13.17 7.23
C TYR A 71 11.75 11.96 8.17
N PRO A 72 10.61 11.74 8.86
CA PRO A 72 10.41 10.52 9.62
C PRO A 72 10.51 9.30 8.70
N ASP A 73 11.01 8.19 9.22
CA ASP A 73 10.99 6.92 8.49
C ASP A 73 9.54 6.60 8.07
N THR A 74 9.35 6.16 6.84
CA THR A 74 8.02 5.85 6.28
C THR A 74 8.00 4.49 5.62
N ILE A 75 6.86 3.81 5.70
CA ILE A 75 6.58 2.60 4.94
C ILE A 75 5.66 2.98 3.77
N GLU A 76 6.13 2.72 2.56
CA GLU A 76 5.37 2.91 1.34
C GLU A 76 4.92 1.55 0.81
N VAL A 77 3.62 1.38 0.62
CA VAL A 77 3.04 0.23 -0.08
C VAL A 77 2.74 0.66 -1.51
N ILE A 78 3.45 0.05 -2.46
CA ILE A 78 3.30 0.31 -3.89
C ILE A 78 2.45 -0.82 -4.46
N LEU A 79 1.23 -0.51 -4.87
CA LEU A 79 0.37 -1.42 -5.60
C LEU A 79 0.73 -1.33 -7.09
N ASP A 80 1.19 -2.43 -7.68
CA ASP A 80 1.56 -2.49 -9.08
C ASP A 80 0.34 -2.91 -9.91
N THR A 81 -0.29 -1.93 -10.55
CA THR A 81 -1.50 -2.13 -11.37
C THR A 81 -1.19 -2.43 -12.83
N LYS A 82 0.09 -2.64 -13.20
CA LYS A 82 0.47 -3.03 -14.57
C LYS A 82 0.24 -4.54 -14.75
N LEU A 83 -0.98 -4.89 -15.12
CA LEU A 83 -1.29 -6.15 -15.81
C LEU A 83 -1.36 -5.91 -17.31
#